data_AF-A0A1Y1Q3R9-F1
#
_entry.id   AF-A0A1Y1Q3R9-F1
#
_cell.length_a   1.000
_cell.length_b   1.000
_cell.length_c   1.000
_cell.angle_alpha   90.00
_cell.angle_beta   90.00
_cell.angle_gamma   90.00
#
_symmetry.space_group_name_H-M   'P 1'
#
loop_
_entity.id
_entity.type
_entity.pdbx_description
1 polymer ?
#
loop_
_entity_poly.entity_id
_entity_poly.type
_entity_poly.pdbx_seq_one_letter_code
_entity_poly.pdbx_strand_id
1 'polypeptide(L)'
;MNLHDYLKPDGLFVAAFEPLRAVLNQQAELLWKTEEKEKPVKKDKKDKQDKKENREFSPWVTRSGKGGGDPRYLAFDDVSLYRHCMDVAIIAFMIFLYAWKGGKIPGLVPKPTTPSEQDAVLLAVRQLFAIAFLHDADKYCGAAKSTSPEFDQLQQLYQDLQIDQWAHLDVHHSFALASLEGRGQGKAISAGVIPSPTQQELREMVALGDKIASVASHDGLMAMVTTYNEKSLPLLHKLFDVPKMRLKLLTFRYNALVLHKLQRHWLEYFIEQQVFPLVCLLDGQRLYVTAPEANFDLQPVFDRLGKEIGFKPADLKRNPTNGEVATFNVHGANDLITTVFEKPEARLLAIHVSDWATVHPYIRDWAATVGGLSTFDQPENKKLVLTVSPESETPPIPYLYALALATALRANSTGKVFDERIQRLIDLPELECHTLSQQFEVSQWKKDTRQTLYAMQAALRIQGESHLTAVITQVVKEFPSASEEDS
;
A
#
# COMPACT_ATOMS: atom_id res chain seq x y z
N MET A 1 -7.38 4.63 26.24
CA MET A 1 -6.03 4.69 25.64
C MET A 1 -6.30 4.92 24.18
N ASN A 2 -5.68 5.92 23.57
CA ASN A 2 -5.77 6.12 22.12
C ASN A 2 -4.39 5.81 21.52
N LEU A 3 -4.26 4.66 20.85
CA LEU A 3 -3.05 4.20 20.19
C LEU A 3 -2.58 5.17 19.13
N HIS A 4 -3.51 5.89 18.52
CA HIS A 4 -3.21 6.93 17.56
C HIS A 4 -2.30 8.02 18.17
N ASP A 5 -2.47 8.36 19.45
CA ASP A 5 -1.68 9.41 20.10
C ASP A 5 -0.21 9.00 20.32
N TYR A 6 0.06 7.69 20.37
CA TYR A 6 1.41 7.14 20.54
C TYR A 6 2.09 6.79 19.21
N LEU A 7 1.32 6.52 18.16
CA LEU A 7 1.81 6.07 16.85
C LEU A 7 1.84 7.18 15.79
N LYS A 8 1.26 8.36 16.07
CA LYS A 8 1.40 9.56 15.21
C LYS A 8 2.87 10.00 15.10
N PRO A 9 3.24 10.85 14.12
CA PRO A 9 4.64 11.23 13.87
C PRO A 9 5.40 11.81 15.07
N ASP A 10 4.70 12.49 15.99
CA ASP A 10 5.24 13.05 17.25
C ASP A 10 4.87 12.19 18.48
N GLY A 11 4.33 10.99 18.25
CA GLY A 11 3.91 10.06 19.29
C GLY A 11 5.09 9.37 19.98
N LEU A 12 4.85 8.92 21.22
CA LEU A 12 5.86 8.30 22.09
C LEU A 12 6.63 7.17 21.41
N PHE A 13 5.95 6.28 20.66
CA PHE A 13 6.60 5.17 19.97
C PHE A 13 7.58 5.69 18.92
N VAL A 14 7.12 6.59 18.06
CA VAL A 14 7.90 7.13 16.95
C VAL A 14 9.10 7.90 17.49
N ALA A 15 8.89 8.78 18.47
CA ALA A 15 9.95 9.55 19.10
C ALA A 15 11.01 8.68 19.83
N ALA A 16 10.60 7.55 20.40
CA ALA A 16 11.51 6.62 21.05
C ALA A 16 12.27 5.73 20.04
N PHE A 17 11.62 5.30 18.97
CA PHE A 17 12.19 4.40 17.97
C PHE A 17 13.06 5.13 16.92
N GLU A 18 12.81 6.41 16.67
CA GLU A 18 13.49 7.19 15.63
C GLU A 18 15.03 7.11 15.68
N PRO A 19 15.70 7.23 16.83
CA PRO A 19 17.16 7.15 16.88
C PRO A 19 17.69 5.79 16.41
N LEU A 20 17.06 4.70 16.84
CA LEU A 20 17.41 3.34 16.40
C LEU A 20 17.16 3.18 14.89
N ARG A 21 16.02 3.68 14.40
CA ARG A 21 15.71 3.67 12.96
C ARG A 21 16.76 4.41 12.16
N ALA A 22 17.21 5.58 12.62
CA ALA A 22 18.22 6.38 11.95
C ALA A 22 19.57 5.63 11.84
N VAL A 23 20.02 5.00 12.93
CA VAL A 23 21.26 4.21 12.93
C VAL A 23 21.15 2.99 12.00
N LEU A 24 20.04 2.26 12.04
CA LEU A 24 19.81 1.11 11.14
C LEU A 24 19.75 1.54 9.67
N ASN A 25 19.09 2.66 9.36
CA ASN A 25 19.05 3.22 8.01
C ASN A 25 20.45 3.64 7.55
N GLN A 26 21.24 4.26 8.41
CA GLN A 26 22.62 4.63 8.10
C GLN A 26 23.46 3.38 7.77
N GLN A 27 23.34 2.30 8.56
CA GLN A 27 24.02 1.04 8.28
C GLN A 27 23.60 0.46 6.92
N ALA A 28 22.29 0.45 6.62
CA ALA A 28 21.76 -0.03 5.35
C ALA A 28 22.25 0.81 4.16
N GLU A 29 22.26 2.14 4.28
CA GLU A 29 22.79 3.05 3.26
C GLU A 29 24.28 2.87 3.02
N LEU A 30 25.07 2.64 4.07
CA LEU A 30 26.51 2.41 3.94
C LEU A 30 26.79 1.13 3.13
N LEU A 31 26.04 0.06 3.40
CA LEU A 31 26.12 -1.17 2.63
C LEU A 31 25.71 -0.92 1.16
N TRP A 32 24.58 -0.25 0.92
CA TRP A 32 24.11 0.08 -0.44
C TRP A 32 25.08 0.97 -1.22
N LYS A 33 25.66 2.01 -0.60
CA LYS A 33 26.63 2.91 -1.25
C LYS A 33 27.95 2.21 -1.56
N THR A 34 28.31 1.20 -0.79
CA THR A 34 29.47 0.33 -1.09
C THR A 34 29.18 -0.52 -2.34
N GLU A 35 27.94 -1.00 -2.51
CA GLU A 35 27.49 -1.70 -3.72
C GLU A 35 27.54 -0.83 -4.99
N GLU A 36 27.21 0.46 -4.91
CA GLU A 36 27.24 1.36 -6.08
C GLU A 36 28.65 1.70 -6.56
N LYS A 37 29.61 1.81 -5.63
CA LYS A 37 31.02 2.11 -5.94
C LYS A 37 31.77 0.90 -6.53
N GLU A 38 31.30 -0.31 -6.24
CA GLU A 38 31.83 -1.58 -6.77
C GLU A 38 31.10 -2.08 -8.02
N LYS A 39 30.42 -1.20 -8.78
CA LYS A 39 29.96 -1.55 -10.13
C LYS A 39 31.16 -1.98 -10.97
N PRO A 40 31.14 -3.16 -11.61
CA PRO A 40 32.28 -3.62 -12.38
C PRO A 40 32.50 -2.67 -13.55
N VAL A 41 33.57 -1.88 -13.47
CA VAL A 41 34.16 -1.23 -14.65
C VAL A 41 34.33 -2.35 -15.69
N LYS A 42 33.85 -2.12 -16.92
CA LYS A 42 34.07 -3.02 -18.06
C LYS A 42 35.58 -3.15 -18.31
N LYS A 43 36.24 -4.03 -17.54
CA LYS A 43 37.59 -4.52 -17.80
C LYS A 43 37.48 -5.95 -18.32
N ASP A 44 38.38 -6.22 -19.25
CA ASP A 44 38.30 -7.27 -20.25
C ASP A 44 37.98 -8.66 -19.71
N LYS A 45 37.23 -9.41 -20.52
CA LYS A 45 36.59 -10.70 -20.23
C LYS A 45 37.53 -11.88 -19.91
N LYS A 46 38.82 -11.67 -19.59
CA LYS A 46 39.80 -12.78 -19.52
C LYS A 46 40.23 -13.25 -18.13
N ASP A 47 40.04 -12.47 -17.06
CA ASP A 47 40.50 -12.85 -15.71
C ASP A 47 39.37 -13.00 -14.67
N LYS A 48 38.16 -13.38 -15.11
CA LYS A 48 36.93 -13.33 -14.30
C LYS A 48 36.55 -14.64 -13.60
N GLN A 49 37.52 -15.45 -13.15
CA GLN A 49 37.19 -16.71 -12.47
C GLN A 49 37.56 -16.78 -10.98
N ASP A 50 38.47 -15.95 -10.46
CA ASP A 50 38.98 -16.13 -9.08
C ASP A 50 38.72 -14.99 -8.08
N LYS A 51 37.94 -13.96 -8.42
CA LYS A 51 37.47 -12.95 -7.45
C LYS A 51 35.98 -12.73 -7.51
N LYS A 52 35.23 -13.72 -7.02
CA LYS A 52 33.86 -13.50 -6.56
C LYS A 52 34.00 -13.05 -5.10
N GLU A 53 34.32 -11.76 -4.89
CA GLU A 53 34.30 -11.19 -3.54
C GLU A 53 32.90 -11.45 -2.96
N ASN A 54 32.86 -12.21 -1.86
CA ASN A 54 31.64 -12.51 -1.12
C ASN A 54 31.07 -11.18 -0.65
N ARG A 55 29.99 -10.74 -1.29
CA ARG A 55 29.22 -9.57 -0.88
C ARG A 55 28.52 -9.90 0.42
N GLU A 56 28.90 -9.24 1.51
CA GLU A 56 28.30 -9.49 2.81
C GLU A 56 27.05 -8.60 2.99
N PHE A 57 25.88 -9.23 3.01
CA PHE A 57 24.63 -8.58 3.40
C PHE A 57 24.63 -8.34 4.92
N SER A 58 23.95 -7.29 5.37
CA SER A 58 23.84 -6.91 6.79
C SER A 58 23.54 -8.12 7.71
N PRO A 59 24.24 -8.28 8.85
CA PRO A 59 23.93 -9.33 9.83
C PRO A 59 22.47 -9.30 10.28
N TRP A 60 21.83 -8.13 10.28
CA TRP A 60 20.41 -7.96 10.59
C TRP A 60 19.47 -8.74 9.67
N VAL A 61 19.88 -8.99 8.43
CA VAL A 61 19.10 -9.68 7.39
C VAL A 61 19.55 -11.12 7.22
N THR A 62 20.85 -11.38 7.34
CA THR A 62 21.45 -12.70 7.08
C THR A 62 21.52 -13.60 8.29
N ARG A 63 21.54 -13.03 9.51
CA ARG A 63 21.51 -13.82 10.73
C ARG A 63 20.06 -14.06 11.11
N SER A 64 19.81 -15.29 11.50
CA SER A 64 18.50 -15.71 11.98
C SER A 64 18.32 -15.27 13.42
N GLY A 65 17.13 -14.78 13.76
CA GLY A 65 16.74 -14.48 15.13
C GLY A 65 16.74 -15.72 16.04
N LYS A 66 16.81 -16.94 15.47
CA LYS A 66 16.99 -18.19 16.22
C LYS A 66 18.24 -18.97 15.82
N GLY A 67 18.80 -18.75 14.63
CA GLY A 67 19.98 -19.45 14.14
C GLY A 67 21.32 -18.86 14.60
N GLY A 68 21.96 -19.57 15.55
CA GLY A 68 23.41 -19.80 15.48
C GLY A 68 23.71 -20.99 14.55
N GLY A 69 24.98 -21.29 14.28
CA GLY A 69 25.41 -22.39 13.39
C GLY A 69 25.07 -23.82 13.85
N ASP A 70 24.07 -24.02 14.71
CA ASP A 70 23.59 -25.32 15.17
C ASP A 70 22.57 -25.90 14.16
N PRO A 71 22.78 -27.12 13.65
CA PRO A 71 21.88 -27.78 12.70
C PRO A 71 20.43 -27.89 13.15
N ARG A 72 20.16 -27.83 14.46
CA ARG A 72 18.78 -27.84 15.01
C ARG A 72 18.00 -26.59 14.65
N TYR A 73 18.68 -25.46 14.37
CA TYR A 73 18.01 -24.20 14.00
C TYR A 73 17.68 -24.09 12.51
N LEU A 74 18.19 -25.00 11.66
CA LEU A 74 17.84 -25.07 10.24
C LEU A 74 16.40 -25.55 9.98
N ALA A 75 15.72 -26.06 11.00
CA ALA A 75 14.35 -26.55 10.92
C ALA A 75 13.29 -25.48 11.24
N PHE A 76 13.70 -24.27 11.63
CA PHE A 76 12.79 -23.17 11.93
C PHE A 76 12.43 -22.38 10.68
N ASP A 77 11.20 -21.86 10.64
CA ASP A 77 10.82 -20.88 9.62
C ASP A 77 11.73 -19.65 9.82
N ASP A 78 12.66 -19.43 8.88
CA ASP A 78 13.75 -18.48 9.09
C ASP A 78 13.22 -17.04 9.14
N VAL A 79 13.42 -16.39 10.28
CA VAL A 79 13.09 -14.99 10.51
C VAL A 79 14.38 -14.24 10.78
N SER A 80 14.61 -13.16 10.03
CA SER A 80 15.81 -12.34 10.21
C SER A 80 15.91 -11.80 11.64
N LEU A 81 17.14 -11.61 12.12
CA LEU A 81 17.39 -11.09 13.46
C LEU A 81 16.69 -9.75 13.70
N TYR A 82 16.70 -8.86 12.70
CA TYR A 82 15.96 -7.60 12.79
C TYR A 82 14.46 -7.82 13.02
N ARG A 83 13.85 -8.74 12.26
CA ARG A 83 12.42 -9.01 12.39
C ARG A 83 12.09 -9.58 13.77
N HIS A 84 12.91 -10.50 14.27
CA HIS A 84 12.76 -11.04 15.63
C HIS A 84 12.84 -9.95 16.69
N CYS A 85 13.91 -9.14 16.69
CA CYS A 85 14.07 -8.04 17.65
C CYS A 85 12.91 -7.03 17.58
N MET A 86 12.39 -6.74 16.38
CA MET A 86 11.20 -5.90 16.22
C MET A 86 9.94 -6.55 16.81
N ASP A 87 9.67 -7.83 16.53
CA ASP A 87 8.51 -8.51 17.11
C ASP A 87 8.58 -8.52 18.65
N VAL A 88 9.78 -8.76 19.22
CA VAL A 88 10.04 -8.65 20.67
C VAL A 88 9.75 -7.24 21.18
N ALA A 89 10.31 -6.22 20.53
CA ALA A 89 10.17 -4.82 20.94
C ALA A 89 8.71 -4.34 20.88
N ILE A 90 7.95 -4.71 19.85
CA ILE A 90 6.54 -4.34 19.70
C ILE A 90 5.68 -5.00 20.78
N ILE A 91 5.88 -6.29 21.06
CA ILE A 91 5.15 -6.98 22.12
C ILE A 91 5.49 -6.37 23.48
N ALA A 92 6.77 -6.10 23.76
CA ALA A 92 7.19 -5.45 24.99
C ALA A 92 6.63 -4.03 25.13
N PHE A 93 6.62 -3.25 24.05
CA PHE A 93 6.03 -1.90 24.04
C PHE A 93 4.52 -1.91 24.31
N MET A 94 3.79 -2.88 23.76
CA MET A 94 2.38 -3.08 24.10
C MET A 94 2.20 -3.31 25.61
N ILE A 95 2.99 -4.20 26.20
CA ILE A 95 2.95 -4.50 27.64
C ILE A 95 3.27 -3.23 28.45
N PHE A 96 4.29 -2.48 28.04
CA PHE A 96 4.67 -1.20 28.64
C PHE A 96 3.51 -0.21 28.68
N LEU A 97 2.78 -0.01 27.57
CA LEU A 97 1.67 0.93 27.52
C LEU A 97 0.55 0.58 28.51
N TYR A 98 0.23 -0.70 28.66
CA TYR A 98 -0.77 -1.15 29.64
C TYR A 98 -0.27 -0.97 31.08
N ALA A 99 0.96 -1.40 31.37
CA ALA A 99 1.55 -1.28 32.70
C ALA A 99 1.71 0.19 33.13
N TRP A 100 2.21 1.05 32.23
CA TRP A 100 2.40 2.47 32.49
C TRP A 100 1.08 3.16 32.81
N LYS A 101 0.04 2.92 32.00
CA LYS A 101 -1.30 3.46 32.24
C LYS A 101 -1.90 2.94 33.55
N GLY A 102 -1.63 1.69 33.91
CA GLY A 102 -2.04 1.07 35.17
C GLY A 102 -1.26 1.56 36.39
N GLY A 103 -0.23 2.40 36.20
CA GLY A 103 0.65 2.85 37.29
C GLY A 103 1.49 1.72 37.87
N LYS A 104 1.78 0.69 37.06
CA LYS A 104 2.55 -0.49 37.47
C LYS A 104 4.05 -0.31 37.26
N ILE A 105 4.47 0.66 36.45
CA ILE A 105 5.90 0.89 36.20
C ILE A 105 6.47 1.81 37.29
N PRO A 106 7.42 1.34 38.11
CA PRO A 106 8.01 2.15 39.16
C PRO A 106 8.65 3.42 38.60
N GLY A 107 8.46 4.55 39.29
CA GLY A 107 9.09 5.83 38.94
C GLY A 107 8.49 6.55 37.73
N LEU A 108 7.48 6.00 37.04
CA LEU A 108 6.80 6.66 35.92
C LEU A 108 5.37 7.07 36.28
N VAL A 109 5.00 8.31 35.90
CA VAL A 109 3.65 8.86 36.13
C VAL A 109 2.73 8.47 34.96
N PRO A 110 1.54 7.85 35.20
CA PRO A 110 0.63 7.38 34.14
C PRO A 110 0.07 8.47 33.21
N LYS A 111 0.08 9.72 33.68
CA LYS A 111 -0.38 10.91 32.94
C LYS A 111 0.63 12.04 33.17
N PRO A 112 1.74 12.07 32.42
CA PRO A 112 2.79 13.05 32.60
C PRO A 112 2.25 14.43 32.21
N THR A 113 2.42 15.41 33.11
CA THR A 113 1.95 16.80 32.93
C THR A 113 3.09 17.79 32.77
N THR A 114 4.31 17.38 33.10
CA THR A 114 5.52 18.19 32.98
C THR A 114 6.48 17.63 31.93
N PRO A 115 7.37 18.47 31.35
CA PRO A 115 8.38 17.98 30.41
C PRO A 115 9.27 16.87 30.98
N SER A 116 9.71 17.00 32.25
CA SER A 116 10.55 15.99 32.90
C SER A 116 9.86 14.63 33.05
N GLU A 117 8.54 14.60 33.29
CA GLU A 117 7.78 13.35 33.36
C GLU A 117 7.60 12.73 31.97
N GLN A 118 7.45 13.55 30.93
CA GLN A 118 7.38 13.09 29.54
C GLN A 118 8.73 12.51 29.09
N ASP A 119 9.83 13.18 29.42
CA ASP A 119 11.19 12.74 29.12
C ASP A 119 11.53 11.42 29.83
N ALA A 120 11.07 11.21 31.06
CA ALA A 120 11.27 9.96 31.78
C ALA A 120 10.56 8.77 31.10
N VAL A 121 9.34 8.98 30.60
CA VAL A 121 8.58 7.96 29.86
C VAL A 121 9.25 7.68 28.51
N LEU A 122 9.64 8.73 27.79
CA LEU A 122 10.37 8.60 26.53
C LEU A 122 11.66 7.81 26.70
N LEU A 123 12.44 8.14 27.74
CA LEU A 123 13.67 7.44 28.07
C LEU A 123 13.42 5.97 28.38
N ALA A 124 12.39 5.65 29.17
CA ALA A 124 12.04 4.26 29.48
C ALA A 124 11.72 3.45 28.21
N VAL A 125 10.97 4.03 27.27
CA VAL A 125 10.65 3.37 25.99
C VAL A 125 11.91 3.20 25.13
N ARG A 126 12.81 4.20 25.09
CA ARG A 126 14.11 4.06 24.41
C ARG A 126 14.94 2.93 25.01
N GLN A 127 15.01 2.85 26.33
CA GLN A 127 15.71 1.77 27.02
C GLN A 127 15.09 0.40 26.71
N LEU A 128 13.76 0.30 26.62
CA LEU A 128 13.08 -0.93 26.18
C LEU A 128 13.52 -1.37 24.78
N PHE A 129 13.57 -0.45 23.81
CA PHE A 129 14.08 -0.76 22.46
C PHE A 129 15.55 -1.18 22.48
N ALA A 130 16.39 -0.49 23.25
CA ALA A 130 17.81 -0.85 23.39
C ALA A 130 17.97 -2.27 23.92
N ILE A 131 17.25 -2.63 25.00
CA ILE A 131 17.30 -3.99 25.58
C ILE A 131 16.83 -5.02 24.54
N ALA A 132 15.72 -4.76 23.83
CA ALA A 132 15.18 -5.68 22.82
C ALA A 132 16.14 -5.89 21.62
N PHE A 133 16.96 -4.92 21.26
CA PHE A 133 17.93 -5.08 20.18
C PHE A 133 19.26 -5.68 20.63
N LEU A 134 19.60 -5.58 21.92
CA LEU A 134 20.84 -6.12 22.49
C LEU A 134 20.71 -7.55 23.02
N HIS A 135 19.50 -8.04 23.33
CA HIS A 135 19.31 -9.34 23.99
C HIS A 135 19.91 -10.54 23.23
N ASP A 136 20.01 -10.43 21.90
CA ASP A 136 20.50 -11.46 20.98
C ASP A 136 21.82 -11.04 20.28
N ALA A 137 22.66 -10.25 20.96
CA ALA A 137 23.92 -9.76 20.39
C ALA A 137 24.91 -10.87 19.98
N ASP A 138 24.83 -12.06 20.60
CA ASP A 138 25.58 -13.25 20.19
C ASP A 138 25.23 -13.67 18.75
N LYS A 139 23.97 -13.59 18.37
CA LYS A 139 23.49 -13.93 17.01
C LYS A 139 23.93 -12.90 15.99
N TYR A 140 23.90 -11.61 16.36
CA TYR A 140 24.42 -10.53 15.52
C TYR A 140 25.89 -10.76 15.18
N CYS A 141 26.69 -11.09 16.19
CA CYS A 141 28.13 -11.37 16.04
C CYS A 141 28.45 -12.75 15.41
N GLY A 142 27.43 -13.56 15.10
CA GLY A 142 27.60 -14.85 14.43
C GLY A 142 28.15 -15.97 15.33
N ALA A 143 27.83 -15.95 16.63
CA ALA A 143 28.24 -17.01 17.54
C ALA A 143 27.75 -18.39 17.09
N ALA A 144 28.60 -19.41 17.20
CA ALA A 144 28.29 -20.78 16.76
C ALA A 144 27.17 -21.44 17.59
N LYS A 145 27.01 -21.05 18.86
CA LYS A 145 25.96 -21.53 19.76
C LYS A 145 25.39 -20.34 20.52
N SER A 146 24.07 -20.15 20.46
CA SER A 146 23.41 -19.09 21.23
C SER A 146 23.18 -19.53 22.68
N THR A 147 23.73 -18.77 23.63
CA THR A 147 23.65 -19.09 25.07
C THR A 147 23.51 -17.86 25.99
N SER A 148 23.10 -16.71 25.43
CA SER A 148 23.19 -15.33 25.97
C SER A 148 24.50 -14.65 25.54
N PRO A 149 24.46 -13.33 25.21
CA PRO A 149 25.64 -12.61 24.75
C PRO A 149 26.79 -12.61 25.75
N GLU A 150 28.02 -12.65 25.23
CA GLU A 150 29.23 -12.26 25.95
C GLU A 150 29.41 -10.74 25.94
N PHE A 151 30.21 -10.22 26.88
CA PHE A 151 30.40 -8.78 27.03
C PHE A 151 30.92 -8.13 25.73
N ASP A 152 31.93 -8.72 25.09
CA ASP A 152 32.52 -8.17 23.85
C ASP A 152 31.52 -8.17 22.69
N GLN A 153 30.65 -9.19 22.59
CA GLN A 153 29.61 -9.29 21.56
C GLN A 153 28.55 -8.19 21.75
N LEU A 154 28.13 -7.99 23.00
CA LEU A 154 27.19 -6.92 23.33
C LEU A 154 27.83 -5.56 23.15
N GLN A 155 29.11 -5.38 23.53
CA GLN A 155 29.85 -4.13 23.36
C GLN A 155 29.95 -3.75 21.88
N GLN A 156 30.25 -4.71 21.00
CA GLN A 156 30.26 -4.48 19.57
C GLN A 156 28.89 -3.96 19.09
N LEU A 157 27.81 -4.71 19.35
CA LEU A 157 26.48 -4.32 18.90
C LEU A 157 26.01 -3.00 19.52
N TYR A 158 26.37 -2.74 20.78
CA TYR A 158 26.11 -1.49 21.49
C TYR A 158 26.74 -0.28 20.77
N GLN A 159 27.99 -0.42 20.32
CA GLN A 159 28.69 0.61 19.56
C GLN A 159 28.07 0.78 18.16
N ASP A 160 27.78 -0.34 17.48
CA ASP A 160 27.17 -0.33 16.15
C ASP A 160 25.80 0.37 16.14
N LEU A 161 25.02 0.19 17.22
CA LEU A 161 23.71 0.82 17.42
C LEU A 161 23.76 2.19 18.14
N GLN A 162 24.95 2.65 18.54
CA GLN A 162 25.17 3.94 19.22
C GLN A 162 24.26 4.15 20.43
N ILE A 163 24.08 3.11 21.25
CA ILE A 163 23.06 3.06 22.32
C ILE A 163 23.25 4.16 23.37
N ASP A 164 24.50 4.53 23.69
CA ASP A 164 24.83 5.63 24.61
C ASP A 164 24.16 6.95 24.21
N GLN A 165 24.14 7.23 22.90
CA GLN A 165 23.72 8.54 22.37
C GLN A 165 22.22 8.80 22.52
N TRP A 166 21.40 7.74 22.63
CA TRP A 166 19.94 7.90 22.60
C TRP A 166 19.21 7.20 23.75
N ALA A 167 19.70 6.05 24.24
CA ALA A 167 19.04 5.32 25.33
C ALA A 167 19.57 5.68 26.73
N HIS A 168 20.67 6.45 26.81
CA HIS A 168 21.36 6.80 28.06
C HIS A 168 21.64 5.57 28.93
N LEU A 169 22.01 4.45 28.30
CA LEU A 169 22.51 3.25 28.95
C LEU A 169 23.99 3.14 28.63
N ASP A 170 24.84 2.98 29.63
CA ASP A 170 26.22 2.56 29.38
C ASP A 170 26.28 1.06 29.03
N VAL A 171 27.42 0.64 28.48
CA VAL A 171 27.61 -0.75 28.04
C VAL A 171 27.46 -1.78 29.17
N HIS A 172 27.79 -1.43 30.41
CA HIS A 172 27.67 -2.35 31.55
C HIS A 172 26.22 -2.50 32.01
N HIS A 173 25.43 -1.42 32.01
CA HIS A 173 23.99 -1.45 32.23
C HIS A 173 23.29 -2.22 31.13
N SER A 174 23.64 -1.96 29.87
CA SER A 174 23.16 -2.70 28.71
C SER A 174 23.45 -4.19 28.81
N PHE A 175 24.68 -4.57 29.21
CA PHE A 175 25.05 -5.97 29.42
C PHE A 175 24.25 -6.63 30.53
N ALA A 176 24.15 -5.98 31.69
CA ALA A 176 23.35 -6.48 32.79
C ALA A 176 21.90 -6.73 32.35
N LEU A 177 21.27 -5.77 31.67
CA LEU A 177 19.88 -5.87 31.24
C LEU A 177 19.65 -6.94 30.17
N ALA A 178 20.54 -7.07 29.19
CA ALA A 178 20.42 -8.07 28.13
C ALA A 178 20.67 -9.51 28.62
N SER A 179 21.42 -9.69 29.72
CA SER A 179 21.87 -11.00 30.20
C SER A 179 21.14 -11.54 31.44
N LEU A 180 20.19 -10.82 32.06
CA LEU A 180 19.57 -11.22 33.34
C LEU A 180 18.67 -12.49 33.33
N GLU A 181 18.53 -13.18 32.19
CA GLU A 181 17.70 -14.39 32.04
C GLU A 181 18.54 -15.69 32.11
N GLY A 182 18.05 -16.69 32.86
CA GLY A 182 18.52 -18.08 32.77
C GLY A 182 20.04 -18.25 32.86
N ARG A 183 20.67 -18.73 31.78
CA ARG A 183 22.12 -19.00 31.72
C ARG A 183 22.99 -17.73 31.77
N GLY A 184 22.42 -16.56 31.49
CA GLY A 184 23.12 -15.27 31.54
C GLY A 184 23.11 -14.61 32.92
N GLN A 185 22.30 -15.09 33.87
CA GLN A 185 22.13 -14.43 35.18
C GLN A 185 23.46 -14.28 35.94
N GLY A 186 24.34 -15.29 35.86
CA GLY A 186 25.69 -15.19 36.44
C GLY A 186 26.57 -14.13 35.76
N LYS A 187 26.42 -13.95 34.44
CA LYS A 187 27.13 -12.93 33.66
C LYS A 187 26.62 -11.53 34.01
N ALA A 188 25.31 -11.36 34.13
CA ALA A 188 24.72 -10.08 34.52
C ALA A 188 25.19 -9.62 35.90
N ILE A 189 25.25 -10.53 36.88
CA ILE A 189 25.79 -10.25 38.22
C ILE A 189 27.26 -9.82 38.14
N SER A 190 28.04 -10.42 37.24
CA SER A 190 29.47 -10.07 37.07
C SER A 190 29.70 -8.68 36.46
N ALA A 191 28.67 -8.05 35.87
CA ALA A 191 28.76 -6.69 35.35
C ALA A 191 28.88 -5.62 36.45
N GLY A 192 28.57 -5.96 37.71
CA GLY A 192 28.71 -5.06 38.86
C GLY A 192 27.69 -3.91 38.91
N VAL A 193 26.65 -3.96 38.07
CA VAL A 193 25.60 -2.95 37.98
C VAL A 193 24.30 -3.48 38.59
N ILE A 194 23.61 -2.62 39.35
CA ILE A 194 22.28 -2.91 39.90
C ILE A 194 21.25 -2.10 39.09
N PRO A 195 20.45 -2.74 38.21
CA PRO A 195 19.44 -2.02 37.45
C PRO A 195 18.37 -1.41 38.35
N SER A 196 17.85 -0.24 37.97
CA SER A 196 16.75 0.40 38.67
C SER A 196 15.47 -0.46 38.60
N PRO A 197 14.50 -0.27 39.52
CA PRO A 197 13.23 -1.00 39.46
C PRO A 197 12.50 -0.83 38.12
N THR A 198 12.55 0.37 37.53
CA THR A 198 12.01 0.63 36.19
C THR A 198 12.70 -0.25 35.15
N GLN A 199 14.03 -0.28 35.14
CA GLN A 199 14.80 -1.06 34.17
C GLN A 199 14.58 -2.58 34.31
N GLN A 200 14.40 -3.06 35.54
CA GLN A 200 14.03 -4.46 35.79
C GLN A 200 12.69 -4.79 35.13
N GLU A 201 11.69 -3.93 35.32
CA GLU A 201 10.35 -4.09 34.73
C GLU A 201 10.41 -4.08 33.18
N LEU A 202 11.18 -3.15 32.58
CA LEU A 202 11.35 -3.09 31.13
C LEU A 202 11.99 -4.36 30.57
N ARG A 203 13.00 -4.89 31.26
CA ARG A 203 13.66 -6.15 30.87
C ARG A 203 12.70 -7.34 30.98
N GLU A 204 11.84 -7.39 32.01
CA GLU A 204 10.83 -8.45 32.12
C GLU A 204 9.82 -8.41 30.98
N MET A 205 9.40 -7.22 30.54
CA MET A 205 8.55 -7.05 29.36
C MET A 205 9.23 -7.56 28.08
N VAL A 206 10.52 -7.25 27.89
CA VAL A 206 11.31 -7.75 26.75
C VAL A 206 11.43 -9.28 26.77
N ALA A 207 11.72 -9.87 27.93
CA ALA A 207 11.80 -11.32 28.08
C ALA A 207 10.47 -12.03 27.75
N LEU A 208 9.35 -11.46 28.18
CA LEU A 208 8.03 -11.98 27.83
C LEU A 208 7.76 -11.83 26.32
N GLY A 209 8.19 -10.71 25.72
CA GLY A 209 8.17 -10.50 24.27
C GLY A 209 8.95 -11.57 23.52
N ASP A 210 10.22 -11.83 23.88
CA ASP A 210 11.05 -12.88 23.28
C ASP A 210 10.42 -14.26 23.46
N LYS A 211 9.93 -14.59 24.65
CA LYS A 211 9.26 -15.87 24.89
C LYS A 211 8.06 -16.08 23.96
N ILE A 212 7.24 -15.05 23.74
CA ILE A 212 6.06 -15.14 22.86
C ILE A 212 6.49 -15.22 21.39
N ALA A 213 7.34 -14.30 20.94
CA ALA A 213 7.86 -14.27 19.57
C ALA A 213 8.57 -15.58 19.18
N SER A 214 9.32 -16.16 20.13
CA SER A 214 10.03 -17.42 19.95
C SER A 214 9.13 -18.60 19.56
N VAL A 215 7.91 -18.66 20.08
CA VAL A 215 6.99 -19.76 19.77
C VAL A 215 6.61 -19.74 18.28
N ALA A 216 6.46 -18.56 17.68
CA ALA A 216 6.17 -18.45 16.26
C ALA A 216 7.28 -19.06 15.41
N SER A 217 8.54 -18.73 15.73
CA SER A 217 9.69 -19.27 15.00
C SER A 217 9.87 -20.78 15.22
N HIS A 218 9.52 -21.29 16.41
CA HIS A 218 9.72 -22.70 16.76
C HIS A 218 8.61 -23.64 16.28
N ASP A 219 7.37 -23.26 16.55
CA ASP A 219 6.20 -24.12 16.46
C ASP A 219 5.13 -23.54 15.50
N GLY A 220 5.39 -22.37 14.91
CA GLY A 220 4.51 -21.68 13.98
C GLY A 220 3.53 -20.70 14.62
N LEU A 221 2.91 -19.86 13.78
CA LEU A 221 2.01 -18.77 14.22
C LEU A 221 0.78 -19.26 15.01
N MET A 222 0.23 -20.43 14.68
CA MET A 222 -0.90 -20.99 15.43
C MET A 222 -0.51 -21.36 16.87
N ALA A 223 0.65 -21.97 17.06
CA ALA A 223 1.16 -22.31 18.38
C ALA A 223 1.46 -21.06 19.22
N MET A 224 1.96 -19.99 18.57
CA MET A 224 2.15 -18.68 19.20
C MET A 224 0.83 -18.12 19.73
N VAL A 225 -0.24 -18.14 18.93
CA VAL A 225 -1.57 -17.64 19.34
C VAL A 225 -2.16 -18.48 20.47
N THR A 226 -2.08 -19.81 20.40
CA THR A 226 -2.52 -20.71 21.47
C THR A 226 -1.74 -20.44 22.76
N THR A 227 -0.42 -20.38 22.68
CA THR A 227 0.44 -20.10 23.84
C THR A 227 0.15 -18.72 24.44
N TYR A 228 -0.05 -17.70 23.59
CA TYR A 228 -0.46 -16.37 24.04
C TYR A 228 -1.77 -16.45 24.82
N ASN A 229 -2.82 -17.02 24.25
CA ASN A 229 -4.15 -17.07 24.86
C ASN A 229 -4.17 -17.87 26.18
N GLU A 230 -3.49 -19.02 26.22
CA GLU A 230 -3.60 -19.98 27.33
C GLU A 230 -2.60 -19.73 28.45
N LYS A 231 -1.38 -19.28 28.11
CA LYS A 231 -0.27 -19.17 29.07
C LYS A 231 0.11 -17.71 29.33
N SER A 232 0.30 -16.92 28.29
CA SER A 232 0.82 -15.55 28.45
C SER A 232 -0.26 -14.57 28.90
N LEU A 233 -1.46 -14.60 28.31
CA LEU A 233 -2.53 -13.65 28.58
C LEU A 233 -2.96 -13.60 30.06
N PRO A 234 -3.13 -14.72 30.79
CA PRO A 234 -3.43 -14.67 32.22
C PRO A 234 -2.33 -13.99 33.04
N LEU A 235 -1.06 -14.26 32.69
CA LEU A 235 0.10 -13.66 33.35
C LEU A 235 0.18 -12.15 33.05
N LEU A 236 0.06 -11.78 31.77
CA LEU A 236 0.10 -10.40 31.30
C LEU A 236 -1.00 -9.55 31.93
N HIS A 237 -2.20 -10.10 32.06
CA HIS A 237 -3.30 -9.43 32.75
C HIS A 237 -3.00 -9.21 34.22
N LYS A 238 -2.47 -10.23 34.91
CA LYS A 238 -2.20 -10.16 36.35
C LYS A 238 -1.08 -9.17 36.68
N LEU A 239 -0.02 -9.14 35.88
CA LEU A 239 1.19 -8.36 36.17
C LEU A 239 1.12 -6.94 35.59
N PHE A 240 0.55 -6.77 34.40
CA PHE A 240 0.67 -5.53 33.61
C PHE A 240 -0.68 -4.93 33.20
N ASP A 241 -1.80 -5.42 33.74
CA ASP A 241 -3.16 -4.97 33.43
C ASP A 241 -3.54 -5.07 31.93
N VAL A 242 -2.89 -5.97 31.18
CA VAL A 242 -3.26 -6.25 29.78
C VAL A 242 -4.69 -6.79 29.73
N PRO A 243 -5.59 -6.27 28.84
CA PRO A 243 -6.96 -6.75 28.73
C PRO A 243 -7.02 -8.25 28.44
N LYS A 244 -7.96 -8.98 29.05
CA LYS A 244 -8.19 -10.42 28.81
C LYS A 244 -8.87 -10.66 27.45
N MET A 245 -8.24 -10.21 26.38
CA MET A 245 -8.72 -10.35 25.01
C MET A 245 -8.00 -11.50 24.34
N ARG A 246 -8.74 -12.59 24.10
CA ARG A 246 -8.23 -13.72 23.32
C ARG A 246 -8.18 -13.38 21.84
N LEU A 247 -7.16 -13.87 21.15
CA LEU A 247 -6.92 -13.64 19.73
C LEU A 247 -7.12 -14.92 18.93
N LYS A 248 -7.63 -14.80 17.70
CA LYS A 248 -7.64 -15.87 16.69
C LYS A 248 -6.73 -15.47 15.53
N LEU A 249 -6.10 -16.45 14.89
CA LEU A 249 -5.35 -16.23 13.66
C LEU A 249 -6.29 -16.32 12.46
N LEU A 250 -6.28 -15.28 11.63
CA LEU A 250 -6.93 -15.22 10.33
C LEU A 250 -5.88 -15.37 9.25
N THR A 251 -6.20 -16.15 8.22
CA THR A 251 -5.32 -16.36 7.06
C THR A 251 -6.06 -15.97 5.79
N PHE A 252 -5.47 -15.05 5.03
CA PHE A 252 -5.97 -14.61 3.74
C PHE A 252 -5.01 -15.08 2.65
N ARG A 253 -5.56 -15.55 1.52
CA ARG A 253 -4.77 -15.97 0.35
C ARG A 253 -5.23 -15.21 -0.88
N TYR A 254 -4.34 -14.40 -1.46
CA TYR A 254 -4.63 -13.58 -2.63
C TYR A 254 -3.33 -13.07 -3.29
N ASN A 255 -3.46 -12.22 -4.32
CA ASN A 255 -2.34 -11.47 -4.90
C ASN A 255 -1.66 -10.57 -3.84
N ALA A 256 -0.31 -10.60 -3.79
CA ALA A 256 0.50 -9.88 -2.82
C ALA A 256 0.23 -8.36 -2.77
N LEU A 257 -0.06 -7.70 -3.90
CA LEU A 257 -0.37 -6.26 -3.94
C LEU A 257 -1.67 -5.95 -3.20
N VAL A 258 -2.71 -6.75 -3.42
CA VAL A 258 -3.99 -6.60 -2.73
C VAL A 258 -3.85 -6.95 -1.26
N LEU A 259 -3.07 -7.99 -0.93
CA LEU A 259 -2.78 -8.33 0.46
C LEU A 259 -1.97 -7.26 1.19
N HIS A 260 -1.05 -6.57 0.52
CA HIS A 260 -0.34 -5.42 1.08
C HIS A 260 -1.29 -4.26 1.40
N LYS A 261 -2.20 -3.94 0.47
CA LYS A 261 -3.27 -2.96 0.72
C LYS A 261 -4.17 -3.39 1.89
N LEU A 262 -4.59 -4.66 1.90
CA LEU A 262 -5.39 -5.23 2.98
C LEU A 262 -4.67 -5.09 4.33
N GLN A 263 -3.38 -5.44 4.40
CA GLN A 263 -2.56 -5.30 5.60
C GLN A 263 -2.55 -3.87 6.14
N ARG A 264 -2.43 -2.86 5.26
CA ARG A 264 -2.51 -1.46 5.65
C ARG A 264 -3.87 -1.10 6.29
N HIS A 265 -4.98 -1.46 5.65
CA HIS A 265 -6.33 -1.22 6.19
C HIS A 265 -6.55 -1.92 7.54
N TRP A 266 -5.99 -3.12 7.71
CA TRP A 266 -5.99 -3.80 9.00
C TRP A 266 -5.28 -3.03 10.09
N LEU A 267 -4.07 -2.53 9.82
CA LEU A 267 -3.29 -1.75 10.78
C LEU A 267 -4.03 -0.46 11.16
N GLU A 268 -4.59 0.26 10.19
CA GLU A 268 -5.38 1.47 10.43
C GLU A 268 -6.61 1.14 11.31
N TYR A 269 -7.35 0.08 10.97
CA TYR A 269 -8.51 -0.35 11.74
C TYR A 269 -8.16 -0.81 13.16
N PHE A 270 -7.04 -1.50 13.35
CA PHE A 270 -6.58 -1.89 14.69
C PHE A 270 -6.24 -0.68 15.56
N ILE A 271 -5.61 0.35 14.99
CA ILE A 271 -5.34 1.60 15.69
C ILE A 271 -6.65 2.29 16.09
N GLU A 272 -7.63 2.36 15.17
CA GLU A 272 -8.96 2.92 15.46
C GLU A 272 -9.66 2.15 16.61
N GLN A 273 -9.63 0.82 16.55
CA GLN A 273 -10.28 -0.07 17.52
C GLN A 273 -9.47 -0.27 18.82
N GLN A 274 -8.29 0.34 18.95
CA GLN A 274 -7.42 0.19 20.13
C GLN A 274 -6.98 -1.26 20.38
N VAL A 275 -6.80 -2.02 19.31
CA VAL A 275 -6.39 -3.43 19.34
C VAL A 275 -4.93 -3.54 18.94
N PHE A 276 -4.15 -4.33 19.68
CA PHE A 276 -2.80 -4.70 19.29
C PHE A 276 -2.82 -6.09 18.64
N PRO A 277 -2.58 -6.21 17.33
CA PRO A 277 -2.40 -7.50 16.72
C PRO A 277 -1.07 -8.11 17.18
N LEU A 278 -1.11 -9.38 17.58
CA LEU A 278 0.09 -10.16 17.85
C LEU A 278 0.81 -10.55 16.54
N VAL A 279 0.05 -10.75 15.46
CA VAL A 279 0.56 -11.08 14.12
C VAL A 279 -0.13 -10.18 13.09
N CYS A 280 0.67 -9.56 12.22
CA CYS A 280 0.23 -8.89 11.00
C CYS A 280 1.32 -9.05 9.93
N LEU A 281 1.40 -10.23 9.33
CA LEU A 281 2.51 -10.68 8.50
C LEU A 281 2.07 -10.99 7.07
N LEU A 282 2.64 -10.28 6.11
CA LEU A 282 2.53 -10.58 4.68
C LEU A 282 3.68 -11.52 4.28
N ASP A 283 3.34 -12.74 3.90
CA ASP A 283 4.25 -13.78 3.41
C ASP A 283 3.86 -14.18 1.98
N GLY A 284 4.38 -13.44 1.01
CA GLY A 284 4.10 -13.63 -0.41
C GLY A 284 2.60 -13.50 -0.73
N GLN A 285 1.95 -14.63 -1.03
CA GLN A 285 0.52 -14.71 -1.35
C GLN A 285 -0.37 -15.02 -0.15
N ARG A 286 0.17 -14.92 1.07
CA ARG A 286 -0.56 -15.15 2.31
C ARG A 286 -0.40 -13.95 3.24
N LEU A 287 -1.51 -13.55 3.85
CA LEU A 287 -1.52 -12.56 4.92
C LEU A 287 -2.07 -13.21 6.17
N TYR A 288 -1.27 -13.20 7.24
CA TYR A 288 -1.62 -13.70 8.56
C TYR A 288 -1.92 -12.52 9.49
N VAL A 289 -3.11 -12.51 10.08
CA VAL A 289 -3.54 -11.43 10.97
C VAL A 289 -4.20 -12.02 12.21
N THR A 290 -3.75 -11.63 13.41
CA THR A 290 -4.50 -11.92 14.63
C THR A 290 -5.56 -10.87 14.89
N ALA A 291 -6.78 -11.31 15.19
CA ALA A 291 -7.89 -10.45 15.58
C ALA A 291 -8.57 -10.99 16.85
N PRO A 292 -9.31 -10.17 17.61
CA PRO A 292 -10.07 -10.64 18.76
C PRO A 292 -11.05 -11.77 18.41
N GLU A 293 -11.18 -12.78 19.29
CA GLU A 293 -12.09 -13.91 19.08
C GLU A 293 -13.58 -13.47 19.10
N ALA A 294 -13.94 -12.55 19.99
CA ALA A 294 -15.32 -12.12 20.22
C ALA A 294 -15.78 -11.10 19.17
N ASN A 295 -16.81 -11.46 18.39
CA ASN A 295 -17.60 -10.62 17.44
C ASN A 295 -16.89 -9.37 16.89
N PHE A 296 -15.64 -9.51 16.47
CA PHE A 296 -14.85 -8.41 15.94
C PHE A 296 -15.24 -8.22 14.48
N ASP A 297 -15.96 -7.12 14.21
CA ASP A 297 -16.45 -6.81 12.88
C ASP A 297 -15.29 -6.46 11.95
N LEU A 298 -15.14 -7.24 10.87
CA LEU A 298 -14.10 -7.07 9.87
C LEU A 298 -14.62 -6.40 8.60
N GLN A 299 -15.94 -6.24 8.49
CA GLN A 299 -16.58 -5.66 7.31
C GLN A 299 -16.02 -4.28 6.97
N PRO A 300 -15.74 -3.36 7.92
CA PRO A 300 -15.16 -2.06 7.60
C PRO A 300 -13.82 -2.13 6.86
N VAL A 301 -12.98 -3.12 7.18
CA VAL A 301 -11.69 -3.34 6.52
C VAL A 301 -11.90 -3.75 5.07
N PHE A 302 -12.81 -4.71 4.83
CA PHE A 302 -13.11 -5.19 3.48
C PHE A 302 -13.87 -4.17 2.64
N ASP A 303 -14.75 -3.37 3.23
CA ASP A 303 -15.46 -2.31 2.53
C ASP A 303 -14.51 -1.20 2.07
N ARG A 304 -13.56 -0.78 2.94
CA ARG A 304 -12.53 0.20 2.57
C ARG A 304 -11.62 -0.33 1.47
N LEU A 305 -11.13 -1.55 1.63
CA LEU A 305 -10.33 -2.19 0.59
C LEU A 305 -11.14 -2.32 -0.69
N GLY A 306 -12.38 -2.81 -0.63
CA GLY A 306 -13.29 -2.99 -1.75
C GLY A 306 -13.55 -1.70 -2.52
N LYS A 307 -13.71 -0.55 -1.84
CA LYS A 307 -13.77 0.76 -2.49
C LYS A 307 -12.47 1.13 -3.20
N GLU A 308 -11.32 0.75 -2.66
CA GLU A 308 -10.00 1.06 -3.22
C GLU A 308 -9.58 0.12 -4.37
N ILE A 309 -9.88 -1.19 -4.26
CA ILE A 309 -9.52 -2.21 -5.26
C ILE A 309 -10.61 -2.42 -6.31
N GLY A 310 -11.87 -2.14 -5.95
CA GLY A 310 -13.02 -2.20 -6.85
C GLY A 310 -13.11 -1.01 -7.81
N PHE A 311 -12.32 0.05 -7.59
CA PHE A 311 -12.19 1.16 -8.53
C PHE A 311 -11.08 0.87 -9.55
N LYS A 312 -11.41 0.16 -10.63
CA LYS A 312 -10.71 0.38 -11.89
C LYS A 312 -11.29 1.67 -12.47
N PRO A 313 -10.49 2.72 -12.72
CA PRO A 313 -11.04 3.95 -13.29
C PRO A 313 -11.73 3.63 -14.61
N ALA A 314 -12.82 4.34 -14.88
CA ALA A 314 -13.48 4.28 -16.17
C ALA A 314 -12.46 4.63 -17.26
N ASP A 315 -12.43 3.85 -18.34
CA ASP A 315 -11.47 4.02 -19.44
C ASP A 315 -12.14 3.78 -20.79
N LEU A 316 -11.63 4.48 -21.80
CA LEU A 316 -12.17 4.49 -23.16
C LEU A 316 -11.05 4.19 -24.14
N LYS A 317 -11.28 3.21 -25.03
CA LYS A 317 -10.28 2.86 -26.05
C LYS A 317 -10.92 2.63 -27.39
N ARG A 318 -10.58 3.47 -28.37
CA ARG A 318 -10.95 3.20 -29.77
C ARG A 318 -9.96 2.25 -30.43
N ASN A 319 -10.45 1.17 -31.01
CA ASN A 319 -9.66 0.26 -31.81
C ASN A 319 -9.26 0.96 -33.13
N PRO A 320 -7.95 1.06 -33.43
CA PRO A 320 -7.46 1.79 -34.60
C PRO A 320 -7.82 1.12 -35.94
N THR A 321 -8.26 -0.14 -35.94
CA THR A 321 -8.47 -0.95 -37.14
C THR A 321 -9.92 -0.99 -37.60
N ASN A 322 -10.87 -1.13 -36.66
CA ASN A 322 -12.30 -1.29 -36.94
C ASN A 322 -13.18 -0.15 -36.38
N GLY A 323 -12.56 0.82 -35.70
CA GLY A 323 -13.21 2.03 -35.18
C GLY A 323 -14.08 1.80 -33.94
N GLU A 324 -14.16 0.59 -33.41
CA GLU A 324 -14.99 0.31 -32.23
C GLU A 324 -14.43 0.98 -30.98
N VAL A 325 -15.31 1.56 -30.18
CA VAL A 325 -14.95 2.18 -28.90
C VAL A 325 -15.27 1.17 -27.79
N ALA A 326 -14.25 0.66 -27.12
CA ALA A 326 -14.40 -0.14 -25.93
C ALA A 326 -14.53 0.78 -24.71
N THR A 327 -15.44 0.45 -23.80
CA THR A 327 -15.66 1.15 -22.53
C THR A 327 -15.40 0.19 -21.39
N PHE A 328 -14.48 0.52 -20.49
CA PHE A 328 -14.14 -0.29 -19.34
C PHE A 328 -14.61 0.43 -18.07
N ASN A 329 -15.36 -0.25 -17.20
CA ASN A 329 -15.86 0.30 -15.93
C ASN A 329 -16.68 1.60 -16.10
N VAL A 330 -17.42 1.73 -17.20
CA VAL A 330 -18.36 2.83 -17.45
C VAL A 330 -19.77 2.31 -17.15
N HIS A 331 -20.31 2.67 -15.99
CA HIS A 331 -21.60 2.14 -15.49
C HIS A 331 -22.77 3.11 -15.69
N GLY A 332 -22.48 4.33 -16.15
CA GLY A 332 -23.51 5.32 -16.46
C GLY A 332 -23.00 6.49 -17.29
N ALA A 333 -23.91 7.43 -17.58
CA ALA A 333 -23.61 8.62 -18.36
C ALA A 333 -22.56 9.52 -17.68
N ASN A 334 -22.62 9.67 -16.35
CA ASN A 334 -21.66 10.49 -15.60
C ASN A 334 -20.24 9.93 -15.65
N ASP A 335 -20.06 8.61 -15.54
CA ASP A 335 -18.75 7.97 -15.65
C ASP A 335 -18.14 8.22 -17.03
N LEU A 336 -18.96 8.09 -18.08
CA LEU A 336 -18.55 8.35 -19.46
C LEU A 336 -18.11 9.81 -19.65
N ILE A 337 -18.96 10.76 -19.23
CA ILE A 337 -18.69 12.20 -19.37
C ILE A 337 -17.41 12.57 -18.62
N THR A 338 -17.28 12.14 -17.36
CA THR A 338 -16.10 12.41 -16.52
C THR A 338 -14.84 11.87 -17.20
N THR A 339 -14.88 10.63 -17.70
CA THR A 339 -13.73 10.00 -18.37
C THR A 339 -13.29 10.78 -19.61
N VAL A 340 -14.26 11.21 -20.43
CA VAL A 340 -13.96 12.00 -21.65
C VAL A 340 -13.40 13.37 -21.29
N PHE A 341 -13.89 14.01 -20.24
CA PHE A 341 -13.49 15.37 -19.87
C PHE A 341 -12.09 15.39 -19.25
N GLU A 342 -11.77 14.37 -18.44
CA GLU A 342 -10.44 14.21 -17.85
C GLU A 342 -9.40 13.78 -18.89
N LYS A 343 -9.79 12.96 -19.87
CA LYS A 343 -8.89 12.40 -20.89
C LYS A 343 -9.51 12.50 -22.29
N PRO A 344 -9.60 13.70 -22.87
CA PRO A 344 -10.20 13.90 -24.19
C PRO A 344 -9.31 13.31 -25.28
N GLU A 345 -9.84 12.36 -26.05
CA GLU A 345 -9.10 11.70 -27.12
C GLU A 345 -9.70 12.01 -28.50
N ALA A 346 -8.98 12.76 -29.34
CA ALA A 346 -9.45 13.14 -30.68
C ALA A 346 -9.86 11.95 -31.58
N ARG A 347 -9.31 10.76 -31.31
CA ARG A 347 -9.69 9.51 -32.01
C ARG A 347 -11.15 9.11 -31.83
N LEU A 348 -11.86 9.63 -30.83
CA LEU A 348 -13.29 9.37 -30.66
C LEU A 348 -14.14 10.07 -31.73
N LEU A 349 -13.64 11.13 -32.37
CA LEU A 349 -14.24 11.79 -33.54
C LEU A 349 -13.44 11.43 -34.80
N ALA A 350 -13.67 10.22 -35.30
CA ALA A 350 -13.02 9.69 -36.49
C ALA A 350 -14.06 9.22 -37.51
N ILE A 351 -13.78 9.47 -38.78
CA ILE A 351 -14.65 9.10 -39.91
C ILE A 351 -13.95 8.11 -40.83
N HIS A 352 -14.72 7.44 -41.67
CA HIS A 352 -14.15 6.54 -42.66
C HIS A 352 -13.53 7.32 -43.82
N VAL A 353 -12.34 6.92 -44.26
CA VAL A 353 -11.56 7.66 -45.28
C VAL A 353 -12.30 7.81 -46.61
N SER A 354 -13.16 6.85 -46.99
CA SER A 354 -13.98 6.92 -48.21
C SER A 354 -14.97 8.09 -48.20
N ASP A 355 -15.38 8.54 -47.02
CA ASP A 355 -16.44 9.54 -46.87
C ASP A 355 -15.83 10.94 -46.71
N TRP A 356 -14.50 11.05 -46.53
CA TRP A 356 -13.76 12.28 -46.21
C TRP A 356 -14.09 13.45 -47.14
N ALA A 357 -13.95 13.25 -48.46
CA ALA A 357 -14.13 14.33 -49.44
C ALA A 357 -15.53 14.96 -49.38
N THR A 358 -16.55 14.15 -49.05
CA THR A 358 -17.95 14.59 -48.98
C THR A 358 -18.24 15.35 -47.69
N VAL A 359 -17.66 14.92 -46.56
CA VAL A 359 -18.04 15.43 -45.23
C VAL A 359 -17.04 16.44 -44.66
N HIS A 360 -15.85 16.57 -45.26
CA HIS A 360 -14.83 17.52 -44.83
C HIS A 360 -15.31 18.98 -44.78
N PRO A 361 -16.10 19.49 -45.75
CA PRO A 361 -16.65 20.85 -45.65
C PRO A 361 -17.49 21.05 -44.40
N TYR A 362 -18.35 20.08 -44.05
CA TYR A 362 -19.16 20.12 -42.83
C TYR A 362 -18.29 20.12 -41.57
N ILE A 363 -17.27 19.26 -41.50
CA ILE A 363 -16.35 19.19 -40.35
C ILE A 363 -15.64 20.53 -40.15
N ARG A 364 -15.18 21.15 -41.23
CA ARG A 364 -14.51 22.45 -41.19
C ARG A 364 -15.45 23.56 -40.71
N ASP A 365 -16.68 23.58 -41.22
CA ASP A 365 -17.66 24.59 -40.84
C ASP A 365 -18.11 24.40 -39.37
N TRP A 366 -18.22 23.16 -38.91
CA TRP A 366 -18.44 22.83 -37.50
C TRP A 366 -17.27 23.28 -36.61
N ALA A 367 -16.03 22.98 -37.01
CA ALA A 367 -14.83 23.40 -36.28
C ALA A 367 -14.73 24.93 -36.16
N ALA A 368 -15.06 25.65 -37.24
CA ALA A 368 -15.13 27.11 -37.24
C ALA A 368 -16.24 27.65 -36.32
N THR A 369 -17.37 26.96 -36.23
CA THR A 369 -18.49 27.34 -35.35
C THR A 369 -18.14 27.13 -33.86
N VAL A 370 -17.48 26.02 -33.53
CA VAL A 370 -17.06 25.72 -32.15
C VAL A 370 -15.89 26.62 -31.71
N GLY A 371 -14.96 26.89 -32.63
CA GLY A 371 -13.75 27.67 -32.37
C GLY A 371 -12.70 26.91 -31.54
N GLY A 372 -11.43 27.31 -31.65
CA GLY A 372 -10.32 26.69 -30.89
C GLY A 372 -10.01 25.24 -31.28
N LEU A 373 -10.36 24.85 -32.51
CA LEU A 373 -10.14 23.53 -33.07
C LEU A 373 -9.43 23.63 -34.41
N SER A 374 -8.43 22.77 -34.62
CA SER A 374 -7.80 22.55 -35.91
C SER A 374 -8.37 21.31 -36.59
N THR A 375 -8.64 21.40 -37.89
CA THR A 375 -9.02 20.24 -38.73
C THR A 375 -7.78 19.48 -39.18
N PHE A 376 -7.86 18.16 -39.28
CA PHE A 376 -6.78 17.36 -39.84
C PHE A 376 -6.83 17.32 -41.38
N ASP A 377 -5.67 17.25 -42.03
CA ASP A 377 -5.58 16.94 -43.45
C ASP A 377 -5.84 15.45 -43.72
N GLN A 378 -6.25 15.10 -44.94
CA GLN A 378 -6.49 13.71 -45.33
C GLN A 378 -5.18 12.89 -45.26
N PRO A 379 -5.10 11.83 -44.43
CA PRO A 379 -3.93 10.95 -44.42
C PRO A 379 -3.99 9.93 -45.56
N GLU A 380 -2.86 9.71 -46.24
CA GLU A 380 -2.80 8.86 -47.45
C GLU A 380 -2.96 7.34 -47.17
N ASN A 381 -2.82 6.88 -45.92
CA ASN A 381 -2.65 5.44 -45.62
C ASN A 381 -3.47 4.89 -44.42
N LYS A 382 -4.62 5.48 -44.05
CA LYS A 382 -5.44 5.00 -42.92
C LYS A 382 -6.90 4.75 -43.31
N LYS A 383 -7.52 3.70 -42.75
CA LYS A 383 -8.96 3.40 -42.91
C LYS A 383 -9.87 4.45 -42.25
N LEU A 384 -9.40 5.01 -41.14
CA LEU A 384 -10.08 6.04 -40.37
C LEU A 384 -9.25 7.32 -40.34
N VAL A 385 -9.94 8.45 -40.44
CA VAL A 385 -9.35 9.79 -40.44
C VAL A 385 -9.87 10.54 -39.22
N LEU A 386 -8.94 11.17 -38.48
CA LEU A 386 -9.29 12.07 -37.38
C LEU A 386 -9.92 13.33 -37.97
N THR A 387 -10.92 13.90 -37.30
CA THR A 387 -11.64 15.06 -37.81
C THR A 387 -11.04 16.37 -37.33
N VAL A 388 -10.99 16.56 -36.01
CA VAL A 388 -10.54 17.78 -35.35
C VAL A 388 -9.70 17.49 -34.11
N SER A 389 -8.87 18.45 -33.70
CA SER A 389 -8.18 18.45 -32.41
C SER A 389 -8.22 19.84 -31.75
N PRO A 390 -8.23 19.92 -30.41
CA PRO A 390 -8.17 21.19 -29.71
C PRO A 390 -6.81 21.87 -29.89
N GLU A 391 -6.82 23.19 -30.03
CA GLU A 391 -5.61 24.02 -30.16
C GLU A 391 -4.98 24.38 -28.80
N SER A 392 -5.71 24.16 -27.70
CA SER A 392 -5.29 24.46 -26.34
C SER A 392 -5.45 23.27 -25.41
N GLU A 393 -4.81 23.35 -24.24
CA GLU A 393 -4.95 22.34 -23.18
C GLU A 393 -6.36 22.27 -22.57
N THR A 394 -7.20 23.29 -22.79
CA THR A 394 -8.59 23.33 -22.32
C THR A 394 -9.52 23.27 -23.52
N PRO A 395 -9.98 22.06 -23.92
CA PRO A 395 -10.78 21.91 -25.13
C PRO A 395 -12.12 22.65 -25.03
N PRO A 396 -12.66 23.15 -26.15
CA PRO A 396 -14.00 23.73 -26.18
C PRO A 396 -15.06 22.76 -25.66
N ILE A 397 -16.01 23.26 -24.87
CA ILE A 397 -17.09 22.46 -24.29
C ILE A 397 -17.90 21.68 -25.35
N PRO A 398 -18.32 22.27 -26.50
CA PRO A 398 -19.01 21.52 -27.55
C PRO A 398 -18.17 20.36 -28.13
N TYR A 399 -16.85 20.49 -28.14
CA TYR A 399 -15.96 19.39 -28.55
C TYR A 399 -15.98 18.25 -27.54
N LEU A 400 -15.90 18.55 -26.23
CA LEU A 400 -16.02 17.52 -25.19
C LEU A 400 -17.38 16.81 -25.23
N TYR A 401 -18.46 17.55 -25.48
CA TYR A 401 -19.80 16.99 -25.66
C TYR A 401 -19.88 16.07 -26.88
N ALA A 402 -19.29 16.46 -28.01
CA ALA A 402 -19.24 15.62 -29.21
C ALA A 402 -18.46 14.32 -28.96
N LEU A 403 -17.33 14.37 -28.23
CA LEU A 403 -16.58 13.16 -27.85
C LEU A 403 -17.41 12.19 -26.99
N ALA A 404 -18.13 12.73 -26.00
CA ALA A 404 -19.00 11.94 -25.13
C ALA A 404 -20.17 11.31 -25.89
N LEU A 405 -20.85 12.08 -26.75
CA LEU A 405 -21.94 11.60 -27.59
C LEU A 405 -21.46 10.55 -28.59
N ALA A 406 -20.32 10.77 -29.25
CA ALA A 406 -19.74 9.78 -30.15
C ALA A 406 -19.47 8.47 -29.41
N THR A 407 -18.95 8.52 -28.19
CA THR A 407 -18.70 7.34 -27.35
C THR A 407 -19.99 6.63 -26.92
N ALA A 408 -21.04 7.39 -26.61
CA ALA A 408 -22.35 6.86 -26.27
C ALA A 408 -23.02 6.16 -27.46
N LEU A 409 -22.88 6.72 -28.66
CA LEU A 409 -23.42 6.20 -29.92
C LEU A 409 -22.70 4.93 -30.43
N ARG A 410 -21.61 4.48 -29.79
CA ARG A 410 -20.83 3.32 -30.25
C ARG A 410 -21.70 2.09 -30.58
N ALA A 411 -21.27 1.31 -31.57
CA ALA A 411 -21.80 -0.02 -31.83
C ALA A 411 -21.33 -1.02 -30.76
N ASN A 412 -22.19 -1.96 -30.37
CA ASN A 412 -21.72 -3.20 -29.73
C ASN A 412 -21.21 -4.17 -30.81
N SER A 413 -20.61 -5.31 -30.41
CA SER A 413 -20.01 -6.31 -31.31
C SER A 413 -20.95 -6.86 -32.41
N THR A 414 -22.27 -6.63 -32.32
CA THR A 414 -23.27 -7.07 -33.30
C THR A 414 -23.83 -5.95 -34.21
N GLY A 415 -23.45 -4.69 -33.99
CA GLY A 415 -23.85 -3.55 -34.85
C GLY A 415 -25.32 -3.10 -34.74
N LYS A 416 -26.26 -3.96 -34.32
CA LYS A 416 -27.71 -3.64 -34.24
C LYS A 416 -28.05 -2.48 -33.30
N VAL A 417 -27.29 -2.35 -32.20
CA VAL A 417 -27.54 -1.30 -31.19
C VAL A 417 -27.13 0.09 -31.70
N PHE A 418 -26.27 0.17 -32.72
CA PHE A 418 -25.83 1.44 -33.30
C PHE A 418 -26.98 2.22 -33.94
N ASP A 419 -27.69 1.59 -34.89
CA ASP A 419 -28.75 2.26 -35.64
C ASP A 419 -29.93 2.66 -34.72
N GLU A 420 -30.24 1.84 -33.70
CA GLU A 420 -31.23 2.21 -32.67
C GLU A 420 -30.82 3.44 -31.87
N ARG A 421 -29.55 3.56 -31.48
CA ARG A 421 -29.03 4.71 -30.73
C ARG A 421 -29.05 5.99 -31.57
N ILE A 422 -28.67 5.88 -32.84
CA ILE A 422 -28.74 6.99 -33.80
C ILE A 422 -30.20 7.42 -33.99
N GLN A 423 -31.13 6.48 -34.17
CA GLN A 423 -32.54 6.81 -34.32
C GLN A 423 -33.08 7.52 -33.08
N ARG A 424 -32.78 7.02 -31.87
CA ARG A 424 -33.17 7.69 -30.62
C ARG A 424 -32.62 9.11 -30.52
N LEU A 425 -31.38 9.34 -30.97
CA LEU A 425 -30.80 10.68 -31.00
C LEU A 425 -31.49 11.59 -32.02
N ILE A 426 -31.90 11.06 -33.18
CA ILE A 426 -32.65 11.80 -34.20
C ILE A 426 -34.05 12.16 -33.70
N ASP A 427 -34.68 11.26 -32.94
CA ASP A 427 -36.02 11.43 -32.38
C ASP A 427 -36.09 12.48 -31.26
N LEU A 428 -34.94 13.04 -30.84
CA LEU A 428 -34.85 14.18 -29.92
C LEU A 428 -34.92 15.50 -30.71
N PRO A 429 -36.09 16.15 -30.82
CA PRO A 429 -36.29 17.32 -31.68
C PRO A 429 -35.39 18.50 -31.29
N GLU A 430 -35.10 18.66 -29.99
CA GLU A 430 -34.26 19.73 -29.45
C GLU A 430 -32.81 19.70 -29.92
N LEU A 431 -32.33 18.54 -30.41
CA LEU A 431 -30.96 18.38 -30.90
C LEU A 431 -30.83 18.67 -32.40
N GLU A 432 -31.95 18.84 -33.11
CA GLU A 432 -32.02 19.18 -34.55
C GLU A 432 -31.19 18.24 -35.45
N CYS A 433 -30.96 17.00 -35.03
CA CYS A 433 -30.16 16.01 -35.78
C CYS A 433 -30.73 15.67 -37.17
N HIS A 434 -32.05 15.87 -37.37
CA HIS A 434 -32.71 15.67 -38.66
C HIS A 434 -32.18 16.60 -39.77
N THR A 435 -31.60 17.75 -39.42
CA THR A 435 -31.00 18.69 -40.39
C THR A 435 -29.82 18.07 -41.13
N LEU A 436 -29.07 17.16 -40.51
CA LEU A 436 -27.96 16.45 -41.15
C LEU A 436 -28.46 15.58 -42.32
N SER A 437 -29.58 14.89 -42.13
CA SER A 437 -30.24 14.06 -43.16
C SER A 437 -30.91 14.87 -44.27
N GLN A 438 -31.14 16.18 -44.06
CA GLN A 438 -31.63 17.09 -45.11
C GLN A 438 -30.47 17.61 -45.98
N GLN A 439 -29.28 17.74 -45.40
CA GLN A 439 -28.08 18.22 -46.10
C GLN A 439 -27.35 17.11 -46.84
N PHE A 440 -27.47 15.87 -46.35
CA PHE A 440 -26.72 14.73 -46.89
C PHE A 440 -27.55 13.44 -46.92
N GLU A 441 -27.19 12.53 -47.83
CA GLU A 441 -27.72 11.17 -47.85
C GLU A 441 -26.98 10.30 -46.82
N VAL A 442 -27.17 10.62 -45.54
CA VAL A 442 -26.42 10.08 -44.38
C VAL A 442 -26.46 8.54 -44.31
N SER A 443 -27.51 7.91 -44.84
CA SER A 443 -27.68 6.45 -44.88
C SER A 443 -26.61 5.73 -45.70
N GLN A 444 -25.95 6.41 -46.65
CA GLN A 444 -24.89 5.82 -47.48
C GLN A 444 -23.53 5.76 -46.77
N TRP A 445 -23.38 6.47 -45.65
CA TRP A 445 -22.08 6.60 -44.98
C TRP A 445 -21.76 5.44 -44.03
N LYS A 446 -20.46 5.22 -43.83
CA LYS A 446 -19.97 4.22 -42.88
C LYS A 446 -20.34 4.59 -41.45
N LYS A 447 -20.43 3.57 -40.58
CA LYS A 447 -20.86 3.71 -39.19
C LYS A 447 -20.08 4.81 -38.44
N ASP A 448 -18.75 4.85 -38.59
CA ASP A 448 -17.88 5.80 -37.89
C ASP A 448 -18.13 7.25 -38.34
N THR A 449 -18.41 7.43 -39.64
CA THR A 449 -18.82 8.71 -40.23
C THR A 449 -20.16 9.16 -39.66
N ARG A 450 -21.18 8.30 -39.67
CA ARG A 450 -22.50 8.60 -39.09
C ARG A 450 -22.39 8.95 -37.60
N GLN A 451 -21.68 8.13 -36.83
CA GLN A 451 -21.45 8.33 -35.39
C GLN A 451 -20.86 9.72 -35.09
N THR A 452 -19.80 10.09 -35.81
CA THR A 452 -19.09 11.35 -35.60
C THR A 452 -19.95 12.55 -35.96
N LEU A 453 -20.62 12.53 -37.12
CA LEU A 453 -21.37 13.68 -37.61
C LEU A 453 -22.64 13.94 -36.79
N TYR A 454 -23.36 12.88 -36.38
CA TYR A 454 -24.50 13.05 -35.49
C TYR A 454 -24.08 13.55 -34.10
N ALA A 455 -22.94 13.07 -33.57
CA ALA A 455 -22.42 13.57 -32.30
C ALA A 455 -22.03 15.06 -32.37
N MET A 456 -21.38 15.47 -33.46
CA MET A 456 -21.03 16.87 -33.73
C MET A 456 -22.28 17.75 -33.83
N GLN A 457 -23.29 17.32 -34.59
CA GLN A 457 -24.53 18.05 -34.77
C GLN A 457 -25.27 18.24 -33.43
N ALA A 458 -25.46 17.16 -32.68
CA ALA A 458 -26.15 17.19 -31.40
C ALA A 458 -25.42 18.06 -30.36
N ALA A 459 -24.08 18.03 -30.33
CA ALA A 459 -23.28 18.77 -29.36
C ALA A 459 -23.49 20.30 -29.42
N LEU A 460 -23.85 20.86 -30.58
CA LEU A 460 -24.14 22.29 -30.74
C LEU A 460 -25.43 22.73 -30.02
N ARG A 461 -26.31 21.79 -29.66
CA ARG A 461 -27.60 22.05 -29.01
C ARG A 461 -27.64 21.66 -27.53
N ILE A 462 -26.58 21.05 -27.02
CA ILE A 462 -26.46 20.72 -25.60
C ILE A 462 -26.23 21.99 -24.77
N GLN A 463 -27.08 22.19 -23.77
CA GLN A 463 -27.15 23.43 -22.97
C GLN A 463 -26.39 23.34 -21.63
N GLY A 464 -25.69 22.23 -21.38
CA GLY A 464 -24.95 21.98 -20.14
C GLY A 464 -24.74 20.49 -19.89
N GLU A 465 -23.91 20.15 -18.89
CA GLU A 465 -23.62 18.76 -18.52
C GLU A 465 -24.87 17.97 -18.10
N SER A 466 -25.81 18.60 -17.40
CA SER A 466 -27.07 17.94 -17.02
C SER A 466 -27.92 17.54 -18.23
N HIS A 467 -27.96 18.39 -19.26
CA HIS A 467 -28.62 18.09 -20.53
C HIS A 467 -27.87 16.96 -21.25
N LEU A 468 -26.54 16.99 -21.28
CA LEU A 468 -25.72 15.91 -21.85
C LEU A 468 -25.99 14.56 -21.17
N THR A 469 -26.01 14.52 -19.83
CA THR A 469 -26.30 13.32 -19.05
C THR A 469 -27.67 12.76 -19.40
N ALA A 470 -28.69 13.61 -19.53
CA ALA A 470 -30.04 13.20 -19.91
C ALA A 470 -30.07 12.59 -21.32
N VAL A 471 -29.43 13.24 -22.30
CA VAL A 471 -29.37 12.76 -23.69
C VAL A 471 -28.65 11.41 -23.77
N ILE A 472 -27.47 11.27 -23.16
CA ILE A 472 -26.72 10.01 -23.14
C ILE A 472 -27.53 8.88 -22.49
N THR A 473 -28.21 9.17 -21.38
CA THR A 473 -29.05 8.18 -20.70
C THR A 473 -30.19 7.69 -21.59
N GLN A 474 -30.87 8.60 -22.31
CA GLN A 474 -31.97 8.24 -23.21
C GLN A 474 -31.50 7.46 -24.44
N VAL A 475 -30.34 7.80 -25.00
CA VAL A 475 -29.77 7.12 -26.17
C VAL A 475 -29.30 5.71 -25.81
N VAL A 476 -28.55 5.56 -24.71
CA VAL A 476 -27.93 4.28 -24.32
C VAL A 476 -28.94 3.30 -23.70
N LYS A 477 -29.91 3.81 -22.92
CA LYS A 477 -30.92 3.08 -22.11
C LYS A 477 -30.35 2.13 -21.03
N GLU A 478 -29.50 1.19 -21.41
CA GLU A 478 -28.92 0.18 -20.51
C GLU A 478 -27.39 0.24 -20.62
N PHE A 479 -26.75 0.71 -19.56
CA PHE A 479 -25.30 0.55 -19.38
C PHE A 479 -25.02 -0.86 -18.83
N PRO A 480 -23.85 -1.46 -19.16
CA PRO A 480 -23.46 -2.75 -18.60
C PRO A 480 -23.53 -2.71 -17.08
N SER A 481 -24.22 -3.68 -16.49
CA SER A 481 -24.31 -3.79 -15.02
C SER A 481 -22.93 -4.04 -14.43
N ALA A 482 -22.63 -3.50 -13.24
CA ALA A 482 -21.35 -3.70 -12.56
C ALA A 482 -21.01 -5.17 -12.26
N SER A 483 -21.97 -6.09 -12.46
CA SER A 483 -21.86 -7.53 -12.21
C SER A 483 -21.58 -8.38 -13.44
N GLU A 484 -21.57 -7.82 -14.66
CA GLU A 484 -21.12 -8.55 -15.85
C GLU A 484 -19.61 -8.34 -15.99
N GLU A 485 -18.84 -9.15 -15.26
CA GLU A 485 -17.41 -9.34 -15.55
C GLU A 485 -17.29 -9.95 -16.95
N ASP A 486 -16.69 -9.19 -17.88
CA ASP A 486 -16.23 -9.70 -19.17
C ASP A 486 -15.33 -10.92 -18.95
N SER A 487 -15.79 -12.06 -19.47
CA SER A 487 -15.09 -13.35 -19.54
C SER A 487 -13.79 -13.31 -20.33
#